data_AF-A0A5N5T4S9-F1
#
_entry.id   AF-A0A5N5T4S9-F1
#
_cell.length_a   1.000
_cell.length_b   1.000
_cell.length_c   1.000
_cell.angle_alpha   90.00
_cell.angle_beta   90.00
_cell.angle_gamma   90.00
#
_symmetry.space_group_name_H-M   'P 1'
#
loop_
_entity.id
_entity.type
_entity.pdbx_description
1 polymer ?
#
loop_
_entity_poly.entity_id
_entity_poly.type
_entity_poly.pdbx_seq_one_letter_code
_entity_poly.pdbx_strand_id
1 'polypeptide(L)'
;MKLNLLFILCLILFCTSNGRKIKTEQGWLIGKEEKSQKGRNYFAFRNIPYALPPTEELRFKPPKPLKNWAGILNATAEGEFCAQAALGYDEGKEDCLHLSVYTPKISEEEVNFPFW
;
A
#
# COMPACT_ATOMS: atom_id res chain seq x y z
N MET A 1 -5.59 -30.11 -34.88
CA MET A 1 -4.92 -29.22 -33.89
C MET A 1 -5.99 -28.33 -33.26
N LYS A 2 -6.60 -28.78 -32.14
CA LYS A 2 -7.58 -27.97 -31.39
C LYS A 2 -6.80 -27.18 -30.35
N LEU A 3 -6.53 -25.90 -30.65
CA LEU A 3 -5.90 -24.99 -29.71
C LEU A 3 -6.87 -24.76 -28.55
N ASN A 4 -6.51 -25.24 -27.36
CA ASN A 4 -7.42 -25.37 -26.22
C ASN A 4 -7.81 -23.98 -25.72
N LEU A 5 -9.10 -23.62 -25.78
CA LEU A 5 -9.64 -22.30 -25.42
C LEU A 5 -9.25 -21.90 -23.97
N LEU A 6 -9.03 -22.88 -23.09
CA LEU A 6 -8.53 -22.73 -21.73
C LEU A 6 -7.12 -22.09 -21.67
N PHE A 7 -6.26 -22.40 -22.64
CA PHE A 7 -4.88 -21.89 -22.70
C PHE A 7 -4.84 -20.42 -23.12
N ILE A 8 -5.79 -20.02 -23.96
CA ILE A 8 -5.95 -18.63 -24.42
C ILE A 8 -6.53 -17.79 -23.26
N LEU A 9 -7.48 -18.32 -22.49
CA LEU A 9 -8.03 -17.65 -21.30
C LEU A 9 -6.94 -17.38 -20.23
N CYS A 10 -5.96 -18.27 -20.09
CA CYS A 10 -4.83 -18.13 -19.17
C CYS A 10 -3.83 -17.05 -19.60
N LEU A 11 -3.71 -16.77 -20.90
CA LEU A 11 -2.85 -15.70 -21.44
C LEU A 11 -3.49 -14.31 -21.25
N ILE A 12 -4.83 -14.22 -21.25
CA ILE A 12 -5.56 -12.96 -20.99
C ILE A 12 -5.55 -12.62 -19.48
N LEU A 13 -5.28 -13.58 -18.61
CA LEU A 13 -5.14 -13.40 -17.15
C LEU A 13 -3.78 -12.85 -16.71
N PHE A 14 -2.78 -12.77 -17.60
CA PHE A 14 -1.60 -11.95 -17.36
C PHE A 14 -1.95 -10.48 -17.60
N CYS A 15 -2.78 -9.92 -16.72
CA CYS A 15 -2.84 -8.49 -16.54
C CYS A 15 -1.46 -8.07 -16.05
N THR A 16 -0.63 -7.53 -16.95
CA THR A 16 0.60 -6.86 -16.57
C THR A 16 0.20 -5.70 -15.67
N SER A 17 0.23 -5.88 -14.35
CA SER A 17 0.02 -4.78 -13.45
C SER A 17 1.17 -3.81 -13.69
N ASN A 18 0.86 -2.63 -14.23
CA ASN A 18 1.79 -1.51 -14.40
C ASN A 18 2.12 -0.90 -13.02
N GLY A 19 2.38 -1.75 -12.03
CA GLY A 19 2.68 -1.35 -10.68
C GLY A 19 4.14 -0.95 -10.55
N ARG A 20 4.39 0.15 -9.85
CA ARG A 20 5.75 0.63 -9.60
C ARG A 20 6.33 -0.11 -8.41
N LYS A 21 7.34 -0.94 -8.65
CA LYS A 21 8.07 -1.64 -7.58
C LYS A 21 9.15 -0.75 -6.97
N ILE A 22 9.25 -0.75 -5.65
CA ILE A 22 10.30 -0.04 -4.89
C ILE A 22 10.75 -0.87 -3.69
N LYS A 23 12.02 -0.73 -3.29
CA LYS A 23 12.59 -1.41 -2.13
C LYS A 23 12.69 -0.41 -0.97
N THR A 24 12.19 -0.78 0.20
CA THR A 24 12.43 -0.08 1.47
C THR A 24 13.35 -0.92 2.36
N GLU A 25 13.69 -0.41 3.55
CA GLU A 25 14.44 -1.16 4.55
C GLU A 25 13.68 -2.41 5.04
N GLN A 26 12.35 -2.32 5.11
CA GLN A 26 11.47 -3.37 5.62
C GLN A 26 11.08 -4.40 4.55
N GLY A 27 11.11 -4.05 3.27
CA GLY A 27 10.84 -5.01 2.20
C GLY A 27 10.48 -4.36 0.86
N TRP A 28 10.01 -5.18 -0.08
CA TRP A 28 9.57 -4.69 -1.38
C TRP A 28 8.11 -4.23 -1.33
N LEU A 29 7.81 -3.14 -2.03
CA LEU A 29 6.48 -2.61 -2.25
C LEU A 29 6.15 -2.59 -3.75
N ILE A 30 4.88 -2.71 -4.09
CA ILE A 30 4.35 -2.35 -5.40
C ILE A 30 3.23 -1.32 -5.25
N GLY A 31 3.44 -0.12 -5.79
CA GLY A 31 2.45 0.96 -5.86
C GLY A 31 1.90 1.13 -7.28
N LYS A 32 1.18 2.23 -7.53
CA LYS A 32 0.66 2.56 -8.87
C LYS A 32 0.87 4.03 -9.21
N GLU A 33 0.95 4.33 -10.50
CA GLU A 33 0.88 5.70 -11.00
C GLU A 33 -0.58 6.12 -11.15
N GLU A 34 -0.90 7.33 -10.72
CA GLU A 34 -2.23 7.92 -10.76
C GLU A 34 -2.19 9.37 -11.22
N LYS A 35 -3.37 9.91 -11.55
CA LYS A 35 -3.55 11.32 -11.91
C LYS A 35 -4.28 12.05 -10.80
N SER A 36 -3.73 13.20 -10.42
CA SER A 36 -4.39 14.11 -9.48
C SER A 36 -5.63 14.74 -10.13
N GLN A 37 -6.47 15.39 -9.33
CA GLN A 37 -7.66 16.11 -9.82
C GLN A 37 -7.33 17.14 -10.93
N LYS A 38 -6.10 17.70 -10.92
CA LYS A 38 -5.60 18.64 -11.95
C LYS A 38 -4.79 17.97 -13.07
N GLY A 39 -4.83 16.64 -13.18
CA GLY A 39 -4.20 15.88 -14.25
C GLY A 39 -2.69 15.63 -14.12
N ARG A 40 -2.04 16.06 -13.02
CA ARG A 40 -0.62 15.75 -12.77
C ARG A 40 -0.46 14.29 -12.36
N ASN A 41 0.50 13.60 -12.96
CA ASN A 41 0.86 12.23 -12.56
C ASN A 41 1.59 12.22 -11.21
N TYR A 42 1.35 11.18 -10.41
CA TYR A 42 2.10 10.88 -9.20
C TYR A 42 2.11 9.37 -8.94
N PHE A 43 3.07 8.90 -8.16
CA PHE A 43 3.11 7.55 -7.64
C PHE A 43 2.44 7.48 -6.27
N ALA A 44 1.58 6.49 -6.09
CA ALA A 44 0.88 6.18 -4.86
C ALA A 44 1.34 4.83 -4.31
N PHE A 45 1.77 4.84 -3.06
CA PHE A 45 2.02 3.64 -2.26
C PHE A 45 1.18 3.75 -1.00
N ARG A 46 0.21 2.87 -0.83
CA ARG A 46 -0.81 2.97 0.21
C ARG A 46 -0.79 1.76 1.12
N ASN A 47 -1.40 1.92 2.29
CA ASN A 47 -1.57 0.85 3.26
C ASN A 47 -0.24 0.17 3.65
N ILE A 48 0.82 0.96 3.81
CA ILE A 48 2.14 0.48 4.21
C ILE A 48 2.17 0.38 5.73
N PRO A 49 2.34 -0.82 6.32
CA PRO A 49 2.38 -0.96 7.77
C PRO A 49 3.70 -0.41 8.31
N TYR A 50 3.62 0.44 9.34
CA TYR A 50 4.81 1.00 9.99
C TYR A 50 5.03 0.47 11.41
N ALA A 51 4.04 -0.24 11.98
CA ALA A 51 4.09 -0.86 13.29
C ALA A 51 3.30 -2.17 13.32
N LEU A 52 3.47 -2.95 14.38
CA LEU A 52 2.59 -4.09 14.66
C LEU A 52 1.16 -3.60 14.97
N PRO A 53 0.12 -4.37 14.59
CA PRO A 53 -1.26 -4.05 14.92
C PRO A 53 -1.43 -3.84 16.43
N PRO A 54 -2.05 -2.73 16.87
CA PRO A 54 -2.21 -2.41 18.29
C PRO A 54 -3.40 -3.14 18.93
N THR A 55 -3.57 -4.42 18.59
CA THR A 55 -4.68 -5.29 19.05
C THR A 55 -4.28 -6.11 20.27
N GLU A 56 -5.28 -6.63 20.99
CA GLU A 56 -5.08 -7.56 22.12
C GLU A 56 -4.09 -7.01 23.16
N GLU A 57 -3.02 -7.77 23.44
CA GLU A 57 -1.96 -7.42 24.38
C GLU A 57 -1.19 -6.15 24.01
N LEU A 58 -1.30 -5.64 22.78
CA LEU A 58 -0.66 -4.40 22.35
C LEU A 58 -1.58 -3.18 22.48
N ARG A 59 -2.85 -3.38 22.82
CA ARG A 59 -3.83 -2.31 22.99
C ARG A 59 -3.39 -1.35 24.10
N PHE A 60 -3.50 -0.06 23.83
CA PHE A 60 -3.10 1.03 24.74
C PHE A 60 -1.61 1.04 25.14
N LYS A 61 -0.75 0.32 24.41
CA LYS A 61 0.71 0.35 24.58
C LYS A 61 1.35 1.17 23.46
N PRO A 62 2.58 1.68 23.65
CA PRO A 62 3.34 2.30 22.57
C PRO A 62 3.48 1.33 21.37
N PRO A 63 3.42 1.84 20.12
CA PRO A 63 3.53 1.02 18.93
C PRO A 63 4.85 0.25 18.91
N LYS A 64 4.78 -1.01 18.51
CA LYS A 64 5.96 -1.88 18.40
C LYS A 64 6.42 -1.96 16.94
N PRO A 65 7.73 -1.98 16.69
CA PRO A 65 8.26 -2.02 15.33
C PRO A 65 7.84 -3.31 14.62
N LEU A 66 7.48 -3.18 13.35
CA LEU A 66 7.22 -4.32 12.47
C LEU A 66 8.54 -4.95 12.01
N LYS A 67 8.59 -6.28 11.93
CA LYS A 67 9.71 -6.98 11.29
C LYS A 67 9.63 -6.84 9.77
N ASN A 68 10.77 -6.99 9.11
CA ASN A 68 10.81 -7.05 7.64
C ASN A 68 9.87 -8.14 7.12
N TRP A 69 9.14 -7.83 6.04
CA TRP A 69 8.26 -8.79 5.38
C TRP A 69 8.98 -9.50 4.23
N ALA A 70 8.57 -10.73 3.96
CA ALA A 70 9.03 -11.49 2.80
C ALA A 70 8.20 -11.13 1.56
N GLY A 71 8.81 -11.22 0.37
CA GLY A 71 8.13 -10.98 -0.89
C GLY A 71 7.86 -9.50 -1.17
N ILE A 72 6.78 -9.22 -1.91
CA ILE A 72 6.38 -7.88 -2.35
C ILE A 72 5.02 -7.57 -1.72
N LEU A 73 4.97 -6.50 -0.91
CA LEU A 73 3.72 -5.99 -0.37
C LEU A 73 2.97 -5.19 -1.45
N ASN A 74 1.69 -5.49 -1.62
CA ASN A 74 0.82 -4.77 -2.54
C ASN A 74 0.30 -3.47 -1.89
N ALA A 75 0.91 -2.35 -2.23
CA ALA A 75 0.61 -1.01 -1.73
C ALA A 75 -0.24 -0.21 -2.73
N THR A 76 -1.15 -0.87 -3.47
CA THR A 76 -2.00 -0.19 -4.47
C THR A 76 -3.39 0.18 -3.94
N ALA A 77 -3.88 -0.52 -2.91
CA ALA A 77 -5.21 -0.33 -2.35
C ALA A 77 -5.19 0.60 -1.12
N GLU A 78 -6.32 1.26 -0.84
CA GLU A 78 -6.50 2.01 0.39
C GLU A 78 -6.46 1.06 1.61
N GLY A 79 -6.00 1.60 2.74
CA GLY A 79 -5.96 0.90 4.02
C GLY A 79 -7.21 1.15 4.85
N GLU A 80 -7.30 0.43 5.97
CA GLU A 80 -8.33 0.64 6.98
C GLU A 80 -7.99 1.89 7.81
N PHE A 81 -9.01 2.68 8.15
CA PHE A 81 -8.86 3.81 9.06
C PHE A 81 -9.03 3.38 10.52
N CYS A 82 -8.44 4.15 11.43
CA CYS A 82 -8.54 3.86 12.85
C CYS A 82 -9.95 4.02 13.38
N ALA A 83 -10.30 3.15 14.34
CA ALA A 83 -11.56 3.20 15.07
C ALA A 83 -11.83 4.62 15.60
N GLN A 84 -12.94 5.22 15.17
CA GLN A 84 -13.37 6.55 15.58
C GLN A 84 -14.89 6.62 15.68
N ALA A 85 -15.39 7.41 16.62
CA ALA A 85 -16.82 7.68 16.73
C ALA A 85 -17.21 8.76 15.71
N ALA A 86 -17.83 8.36 14.61
CA ALA A 86 -18.35 9.28 13.60
C ALA A 86 -19.87 9.40 13.74
N LEU A 87 -20.38 10.59 14.12
CA LEU A 87 -21.81 10.97 14.20
C LEU A 87 -22.81 9.80 14.37
N GLY A 88 -22.62 8.96 15.39
CA GLY A 88 -23.54 7.87 15.76
C GLY A 88 -23.14 6.44 15.37
N TYR A 89 -21.97 6.23 14.74
CA TYR A 89 -21.44 4.90 14.42
C TYR A 89 -19.97 4.76 14.83
N ASP A 90 -19.64 3.62 15.41
CA ASP A 90 -18.25 3.18 15.59
C ASP A 90 -17.78 2.57 14.26
N GLU A 91 -16.97 3.32 13.51
CA GLU A 91 -16.39 2.85 12.25
C GLU A 91 -14.86 2.72 12.37
N GLY A 92 -14.26 1.88 11.52
CA GLY A 92 -12.82 1.66 11.43
C GLY A 92 -12.33 0.35 12.05
N LYS A 93 -11.02 0.17 12.09
CA LYS A 93 -10.33 -1.02 12.60
C LYS A 93 -9.25 -0.62 13.61
N GLU A 94 -8.90 -1.55 14.50
CA GLU A 94 -7.74 -1.39 15.38
C GLU A 94 -6.43 -1.57 14.62
N ASP A 95 -6.42 -2.50 13.66
CA ASP A 95 -5.29 -2.66 12.74
C ASP A 95 -5.30 -1.55 11.69
N CYS A 96 -4.86 -0.37 12.11
CA CYS A 96 -4.88 0.86 11.31
C CYS A 96 -3.54 1.61 11.27
N LEU A 97 -2.46 1.03 11.83
CA LEU A 97 -1.13 1.65 11.87
C LEU A 97 -0.40 1.50 10.53
N HIS A 98 -1.00 2.12 9.51
CA HIS A 98 -0.53 2.14 8.14
C HIS A 98 -0.33 3.58 7.69
N LEU A 99 0.53 3.78 6.69
CA LEU A 99 0.76 5.06 6.05
C LEU A 99 0.62 4.94 4.53
N SER A 100 0.42 6.09 3.91
CA SER A 100 0.39 6.23 2.45
C SER A 100 1.40 7.29 2.03
N VAL A 101 2.20 6.98 1.01
CA VAL A 101 3.22 7.85 0.42
C VAL A 101 2.79 8.20 -1.00
N TYR A 102 2.76 9.51 -1.27
CA TYR A 102 2.46 10.07 -2.58
C TYR A 102 3.62 10.92 -3.05
N THR A 103 4.16 10.66 -4.23
CA THR A 103 5.30 11.41 -4.76
C THR A 103 5.15 11.68 -6.26
N PRO A 104 5.48 12.89 -6.76
CA PRO A 104 5.46 13.18 -8.20
C PRO A 104 6.59 12.46 -8.96
N LYS A 105 7.66 12.06 -8.27
CA LYS A 105 8.83 11.41 -8.90
C LYS A 105 9.50 10.43 -7.93
N ILE A 106 10.11 9.39 -8.48
CA ILE A 106 11.00 8.50 -7.74
C ILE A 106 12.41 8.79 -8.22
N SER A 107 13.27 9.20 -7.29
CA SER A 107 14.66 9.57 -7.53
C SER A 107 15.58 8.70 -6.68
N GLU A 108 16.77 8.39 -7.20
CA GLU A 108 17.85 7.79 -6.39
C GLU A 108 18.64 8.86 -5.64
N GLU A 109 18.53 10.13 -6.05
CA GLU A 109 19.08 11.27 -5.33
C GLU A 109 18.25 11.58 -4.09
N GLU A 110 18.93 12.01 -3.02
CA GLU A 110 18.30 12.47 -1.79
C GLU A 110 17.52 13.77 -2.07
N VAL A 111 16.19 13.67 -2.00
CA VAL A 111 15.28 14.80 -2.18
C VAL A 111 14.46 14.94 -0.91
N ASN A 112 14.56 16.11 -0.27
CA ASN A 112 13.73 16.43 0.89
C ASN A 112 12.31 16.76 0.43
N PHE A 113 11.36 15.97 0.91
CA PHE A 113 9.94 16.25 0.75
C PHE A 113 9.37 16.79 2.07
N PRO A 114 8.51 17.81 2.03
CA PRO A 114 7.73 18.17 3.21
C PRO A 114 6.74 17.04 3.51
N PHE A 115 6.71 16.60 4.77
CA PHE A 115 5.76 15.61 5.27
C PHE A 115 4.62 16.31 6.00
N TRP A 116 3.41 15.77 5.84
CA TRP A 116 2.21 16.15 6.59
C TRP A 116 2.02 15.22 7.78
#